data_AF-A0A7Y3C1L4-F1
#
_entry.id   AF-A0A7Y3C1L4-F1
#
_cell.length_a   1.000
_cell.length_b   1.000
_cell.length_c   1.000
_cell.angle_alpha   90.00
_cell.angle_beta   90.00
_cell.angle_gamma   90.00
#
_symmetry.space_group_name_H-M   'P 1'
#
loop_
_entity.id
_entity.type
_entity.pdbx_description
1 polymer ?
#
loop_
_entity_poly.entity_id
_entity_poly.type
_entity_poly.pdbx_seq_one_letter_code
_entity_poly.pdbx_strand_id
1 'polypeptide(L)'
;MNRTRDLPVFPVSPDPVRPGVSADVSPVHHELDAQGNVDGPRIALVTLGCDKNTVDSERMMGALVGHGARVSSDVEGAEVVIVNTCGFIQSAKEQSIETILEACDLKDAGRLKAVVAVGCLVQRHGEELRAEIPEVDLFLGLTELPTLVPRLRSRGLLPEEDAFVPVMERPLRILSTETPHTSYPKISEGCDHTCAFCAIPLMRGLHRSHPVEELVREAAGLGEAGVKELNIVSQDTTWYGRDMRRKDRGAPLLPDLLTALLEGTDVPWYRLFYMYPSGITRELVDLLAREQRIVPYLDVPIQHGSDRILEAMRRPERQKTIRERVGWLRDAIPGLTLRTTVIVGFPGETDGDFRAMLDLLEEIAFERVGAFTYSVEEGTRAADMPGKVPDDVMEERLEEVMELQRGISFDRNLELVGSTTTVLVDERVEDGGEFAGVGRTVGQAVDVDGVTHLRSRSPLAAGDMVEARIAEAMDYDLVAEVME
;
A
#
# COMPACT_ATOMS: atom_id res chain seq x y z
N MET A 1 -34.35 24.63 -4.02
CA MET A 1 -34.52 23.54 -4.99
C MET A 1 -33.34 22.61 -4.79
N ASN A 2 -33.51 21.63 -3.91
CA ASN A 2 -32.49 20.64 -3.57
C ASN A 2 -32.23 19.72 -4.76
N ARG A 3 -30.96 19.52 -5.08
CA ARG A 3 -30.47 18.29 -5.72
C ARG A 3 -29.42 17.71 -4.79
N THR A 4 -29.87 17.01 -3.76
CA THR A 4 -29.09 15.92 -3.17
C THR A 4 -28.89 14.89 -4.28
N ARG A 5 -27.63 14.65 -4.65
CA ARG A 5 -27.24 13.45 -5.40
C ARG A 5 -26.62 12.52 -4.37
N ASP A 6 -27.48 11.85 -3.63
CA ASP A 6 -27.13 10.57 -3.05
C ASP A 6 -26.86 9.64 -4.24
N LEU A 7 -25.62 9.18 -4.39
CA LEU A 7 -25.31 8.04 -5.25
C LEU A 7 -25.20 6.80 -4.36
N PRO A 8 -25.98 5.75 -4.63
CA PRO A 8 -25.98 4.53 -3.83
C PRO A 8 -24.67 3.76 -4.01
N VAL A 9 -24.09 3.32 -2.90
CA VAL A 9 -23.12 2.23 -2.83
C VAL A 9 -23.86 0.95 -3.24
N PHE A 10 -23.41 0.29 -4.31
CA PHE A 10 -23.87 -1.05 -4.65
C PHE A 10 -22.72 -2.04 -4.42
N PRO A 11 -22.82 -2.93 -3.44
CA PRO A 11 -21.98 -4.12 -3.42
C PRO A 11 -22.42 -5.03 -4.57
N VAL A 12 -21.51 -5.83 -5.13
CA VAL A 12 -21.87 -6.80 -6.17
C VAL A 12 -22.88 -7.85 -5.61
N SER A 13 -22.90 -8.04 -4.28
CA SER A 13 -23.99 -8.62 -3.48
C SER A 13 -24.01 -8.03 -2.05
N PRO A 14 -25.19 -7.75 -1.44
CA PRO A 14 -25.31 -7.01 -0.17
C PRO A 14 -24.94 -7.77 1.12
N ASP A 15 -24.70 -9.07 1.06
CA ASP A 15 -24.29 -9.88 2.22
C ASP A 15 -23.14 -10.81 1.82
N PRO A 16 -22.11 -11.01 2.66
CA PRO A 16 -21.24 -12.17 2.50
C PRO A 16 -22.13 -13.41 2.61
N VAL A 17 -22.07 -14.29 1.61
CA VAL A 17 -22.91 -15.50 1.56
C VAL A 17 -22.60 -16.44 2.74
N ARG A 18 -21.57 -16.13 3.54
CA ARG A 18 -21.27 -16.80 4.81
C ARG A 18 -21.02 -15.80 5.95
N PRO A 19 -21.69 -15.96 7.10
CA PRO A 19 -21.28 -15.31 8.34
C PRO A 19 -19.85 -15.76 8.69
N GLY A 20 -18.89 -14.83 8.73
CA GLY A 20 -17.53 -15.11 9.18
C GLY A 20 -16.38 -14.50 8.37
N VAL A 21 -16.64 -13.86 7.22
CA VAL A 21 -15.63 -13.05 6.52
C VAL A 21 -15.50 -11.71 7.25
N SER A 22 -14.30 -11.36 7.72
CA SER A 22 -14.02 -10.11 8.45
C SER A 22 -14.39 -8.88 7.60
N ALA A 23 -14.95 -7.86 8.26
CA ALA A 23 -15.37 -6.58 7.66
C ALA A 23 -14.21 -5.66 7.26
N ASP A 24 -12.95 -6.03 7.54
CA ASP A 24 -11.80 -5.14 7.43
C ASP A 24 -11.15 -5.06 6.04
N VAL A 25 -11.69 -5.74 5.02
CA VAL A 25 -11.18 -5.64 3.65
C VAL A 25 -12.33 -5.32 2.69
N SER A 26 -12.37 -4.09 2.20
CA SER A 26 -13.34 -3.65 1.20
C SER A 26 -12.69 -3.62 -0.20
N PRO A 27 -13.37 -4.10 -1.24
CA PRO A 27 -12.90 -3.91 -2.62
C PRO A 27 -12.87 -2.42 -2.95
N VAL A 28 -11.74 -1.92 -3.45
CA VAL A 28 -11.65 -0.53 -3.92
C VAL A 28 -12.16 -0.47 -5.36
N HIS A 29 -13.28 0.22 -5.55
CA HIS A 29 -13.82 0.52 -6.86
C HIS A 29 -13.24 1.84 -7.36
N HIS A 30 -12.67 1.83 -8.56
CA HIS A 30 -12.04 3.01 -9.13
C HIS A 30 -13.06 3.85 -9.89
N GLU A 31 -13.49 4.98 -9.33
CA GLU A 31 -14.23 5.99 -10.08
C GLU A 31 -13.26 6.75 -10.99
N LEU A 32 -13.39 6.54 -12.29
CA LEU A 32 -12.54 7.16 -13.31
C LEU A 32 -13.39 7.87 -14.34
N ASP A 33 -13.00 9.10 -14.71
CA ASP A 33 -13.49 9.70 -15.95
C ASP A 33 -13.19 8.75 -17.11
N ALA A 34 -14.12 8.60 -18.04
CA ALA A 34 -13.96 7.68 -19.16
C ALA A 34 -12.77 8.07 -20.05
N GLN A 35 -11.61 7.46 -19.80
CA GLN A 35 -10.38 7.66 -20.55
C GLN A 35 -10.14 6.52 -21.53
N GLY A 36 -9.60 6.87 -22.71
CA GLY A 36 -9.28 5.93 -23.79
C GLY A 36 -10.13 6.13 -25.04
N ASN A 37 -9.98 5.23 -26.01
CA ASN A 37 -10.69 5.33 -27.28
C ASN A 37 -12.20 5.14 -27.06
N VAL A 38 -13.04 6.06 -27.54
CA VAL A 38 -14.49 6.03 -27.32
C VAL A 38 -15.12 4.74 -27.84
N ASP A 39 -14.55 4.18 -28.92
CA ASP A 39 -14.98 2.93 -29.57
C ASP A 39 -14.23 1.69 -29.04
N GLY A 40 -13.35 1.88 -28.05
CA GLY A 40 -12.59 0.82 -27.40
C GLY A 40 -13.45 -0.03 -26.46
N PRO A 41 -13.05 -1.30 -26.21
CA PRO A 41 -13.74 -2.15 -25.25
C PRO A 41 -13.67 -1.54 -23.84
N ARG A 42 -14.80 -1.56 -23.14
CA ARG A 42 -14.88 -1.05 -21.76
C ARG A 42 -14.28 -2.07 -20.80
N ILE A 43 -13.26 -1.67 -20.04
CA ILE A 43 -12.58 -2.52 -19.08
C ILE A 43 -12.79 -1.95 -17.67
N ALA A 44 -13.31 -2.76 -16.77
CA ALA A 44 -13.29 -2.50 -15.34
C ALA A 44 -12.15 -3.27 -14.68
N LEU A 45 -11.57 -2.67 -13.64
CA LEU A 45 -10.51 -3.29 -12.83
C LEU A 45 -10.93 -3.22 -11.38
N VAL A 46 -10.97 -4.38 -10.72
CA VAL A 46 -11.16 -4.49 -9.28
C VAL A 46 -9.82 -4.78 -8.65
N THR A 47 -9.35 -3.89 -7.78
CA THR A 47 -8.07 -4.02 -7.10
C THR A 47 -8.28 -4.50 -5.67
N LEU A 48 -7.66 -5.62 -5.32
CA LEU A 48 -7.66 -6.16 -3.97
C LEU A 48 -6.23 -6.22 -3.42
N GLY A 49 -6.07 -6.12 -2.11
CA GLY A 49 -4.79 -6.31 -1.44
C GLY A 49 -4.15 -5.02 -0.97
N CYS A 50 -2.89 -4.78 -1.39
CA CYS A 50 -2.05 -3.70 -0.85
C CYS A 50 -1.69 -2.66 -1.91
N ASP A 51 -1.06 -1.56 -1.50
CA ASP A 51 -0.61 -0.47 -2.39
C ASP A 51 0.16 -0.98 -3.62
N LYS A 52 0.95 -2.05 -3.46
CA LYS A 52 1.72 -2.66 -4.55
C LYS A 52 0.80 -3.20 -5.64
N ASN A 53 -0.34 -3.80 -5.26
CA ASN A 53 -1.38 -4.21 -6.20
C ASN A 53 -2.04 -2.98 -6.84
N THR A 54 -2.26 -1.89 -6.11
CA THR A 54 -2.75 -0.62 -6.67
C THR A 54 -1.82 -0.09 -7.76
N VAL A 55 -0.49 -0.08 -7.52
CA VAL A 55 0.49 0.30 -8.56
C VAL A 55 0.41 -0.61 -9.78
N ASP A 56 0.32 -1.92 -9.56
CA ASP A 56 0.20 -2.91 -10.63
C ASP A 56 -1.07 -2.64 -11.46
N SER A 57 -2.18 -2.32 -10.77
CA SER A 57 -3.46 -1.96 -11.37
C SER A 57 -3.40 -0.68 -12.21
N GLU A 58 -2.84 0.40 -11.69
CA GLU A 58 -2.72 1.67 -12.42
C GLU A 58 -1.83 1.54 -13.67
N ARG A 59 -0.74 0.76 -13.58
CA ARG A 59 0.13 0.46 -14.72
C ARG A 59 -0.59 -0.42 -15.75
N MET A 60 -1.38 -1.41 -15.31
CA MET A 60 -2.21 -2.22 -16.21
C MET A 60 -3.23 -1.35 -16.94
N MET A 61 -3.92 -0.44 -16.25
CA MET A 61 -4.89 0.48 -16.87
C MET A 61 -4.22 1.41 -17.88
N GLY A 62 -3.08 2.02 -17.52
CA GLY A 62 -2.30 2.86 -18.43
C GLY A 62 -1.89 2.11 -19.71
N ALA A 63 -1.43 0.86 -19.55
CA ALA A 63 -1.11 0.00 -20.69
C ALA A 63 -2.34 -0.34 -21.54
N LEU A 64 -3.48 -0.66 -20.95
CA LEU A 64 -4.71 -1.01 -21.67
C LEU A 64 -5.25 0.19 -22.47
N VAL A 65 -5.30 1.38 -21.86
CA VAL A 65 -5.70 2.62 -22.54
C VAL A 65 -4.74 2.97 -23.68
N GLY A 66 -3.43 2.84 -23.44
CA GLY A 66 -2.41 3.04 -24.48
C GLY A 66 -2.52 2.08 -25.67
N HIS A 67 -3.29 0.99 -25.54
CA HIS A 67 -3.58 0.02 -26.58
C HIS A 67 -5.07 0.01 -27.00
N GLY A 68 -5.79 1.11 -26.77
CA GLY A 68 -7.11 1.34 -27.34
C GLY A 68 -8.28 0.83 -26.50
N ALA A 69 -8.06 0.43 -25.25
CA ALA A 69 -9.14 0.18 -24.31
C ALA A 69 -9.77 1.50 -23.83
N ARG A 70 -10.98 1.38 -23.25
CA ARG A 70 -11.64 2.45 -22.51
C ARG A 70 -11.86 1.99 -21.08
N VAL A 71 -11.50 2.80 -20.09
CA VAL A 71 -11.75 2.43 -18.69
C VAL A 71 -13.20 2.70 -18.34
N SER A 72 -13.82 1.72 -17.68
CA SER A 72 -15.17 1.82 -17.12
C SER A 72 -15.09 2.28 -15.67
N SER A 73 -15.98 3.17 -15.26
CA SER A 73 -16.12 3.64 -13.86
C SER A 73 -16.80 2.59 -12.96
N ASP A 74 -17.43 1.59 -13.54
CA ASP A 74 -18.09 0.50 -12.82
C ASP A 74 -17.97 -0.83 -13.56
N VAL A 75 -18.21 -1.92 -12.83
CA VAL A 75 -18.19 -3.31 -13.33
C VAL A 75 -19.38 -3.57 -14.26
N GLU A 76 -20.53 -2.95 -14.00
CA GLU A 76 -21.78 -3.22 -14.70
C GLU A 76 -21.80 -2.74 -16.16
N GLY A 77 -21.10 -1.64 -16.44
CA GLY A 77 -20.92 -1.05 -17.75
C GLY A 77 -19.72 -1.63 -18.52
N ALA A 78 -18.93 -2.49 -17.90
CA ALA A 78 -17.75 -3.08 -18.52
C ALA A 78 -18.09 -4.22 -19.49
N GLU A 79 -17.20 -4.45 -20.44
CA GLU A 79 -17.20 -5.64 -21.31
C GLU A 79 -16.20 -6.68 -20.83
N VAL A 80 -15.11 -6.24 -20.19
CA VAL A 80 -14.10 -7.11 -19.58
C VAL A 80 -13.87 -6.64 -18.15
N VAL A 81 -13.84 -7.58 -17.22
CA VAL A 81 -13.44 -7.32 -15.84
C VAL A 81 -12.09 -7.97 -15.59
N ILE A 82 -11.17 -7.18 -15.04
CA ILE A 82 -9.90 -7.67 -14.52
C ILE A 82 -9.98 -7.63 -12.99
N VAL A 83 -9.67 -8.73 -12.32
CA VAL A 83 -9.60 -8.84 -10.86
C VAL A 83 -8.13 -8.99 -10.47
N ASN A 84 -7.55 -7.97 -9.85
CA ASN A 84 -6.18 -8.01 -9.34
C ASN A 84 -6.17 -8.53 -7.90
N THR A 85 -5.80 -9.80 -7.74
CA THR A 85 -5.97 -10.59 -6.53
C THR A 85 -4.85 -10.43 -5.51
N CYS A 86 -5.21 -10.60 -4.24
CA CYS A 86 -4.27 -10.73 -3.13
C CYS A 86 -4.08 -12.21 -2.74
N GLY A 87 -2.84 -12.63 -2.56
CA GLY A 87 -2.49 -14.02 -2.23
C GLY A 87 -1.87 -14.18 -0.84
N PHE A 88 -1.82 -13.13 -0.03
CA PHE A 88 -1.02 -13.12 1.20
C PHE A 88 -1.80 -13.65 2.40
N ILE A 89 -2.71 -12.87 3.00
CA ILE A 89 -3.50 -13.31 4.17
C ILE A 89 -4.74 -14.11 3.75
N GLN A 90 -5.20 -15.03 4.59
CA GLN A 90 -6.31 -15.93 4.29
C GLN A 90 -7.60 -15.20 3.90
N SER A 91 -8.01 -14.20 4.68
CA SER A 91 -9.20 -13.38 4.39
C SER A 91 -9.12 -12.70 3.01
N ALA A 92 -7.95 -12.17 2.63
CA ALA A 92 -7.76 -11.52 1.33
C ALA A 92 -7.74 -12.54 0.16
N LYS A 93 -7.33 -13.79 0.41
CA LYS A 93 -7.45 -14.87 -0.59
C LYS A 93 -8.91 -15.23 -0.81
N GLU A 94 -9.68 -15.38 0.26
CA GLU A 94 -11.11 -15.70 0.22
C GLU A 94 -11.89 -14.61 -0.52
N GLN A 95 -11.66 -13.34 -0.17
CA GLN A 95 -12.25 -12.21 -0.88
C GLN A 95 -11.87 -12.19 -2.36
N SER A 96 -10.60 -12.46 -2.68
CA SER A 96 -10.16 -12.52 -4.09
C SER A 96 -10.90 -13.60 -4.89
N ILE A 97 -11.19 -14.74 -4.28
CA ILE A 97 -11.96 -15.82 -4.90
C ILE A 97 -13.42 -15.40 -5.05
N GLU A 98 -14.04 -14.82 -4.02
CA GLU A 98 -15.42 -14.35 -4.04
C GLU A 98 -15.65 -13.31 -5.16
N THR A 99 -14.80 -12.30 -5.25
CA THR A 99 -14.88 -11.28 -6.32
C THR A 99 -14.71 -11.88 -7.72
N ILE A 100 -13.87 -12.92 -7.87
CA ILE A 100 -13.75 -13.65 -9.15
C ILE A 100 -15.07 -14.35 -9.50
N LEU A 101 -15.68 -15.03 -8.54
CA LEU A 101 -16.94 -15.76 -8.74
C LEU A 101 -18.08 -14.80 -9.09
N GLU A 102 -18.19 -13.68 -8.39
CA GLU A 102 -19.16 -12.63 -8.71
C GLU A 102 -19.00 -12.09 -10.14
N ALA A 103 -17.75 -11.85 -10.57
CA ALA A 103 -17.48 -11.45 -11.95
C ALA A 103 -17.86 -12.55 -12.95
N CYS A 104 -17.68 -13.82 -12.61
CA CYS A 104 -18.11 -14.95 -13.44
C CYS A 104 -19.63 -15.02 -13.55
N ASP A 105 -20.36 -14.81 -12.46
CA ASP A 105 -21.84 -14.75 -12.47
C ASP A 105 -22.36 -13.63 -13.40
N LEU A 106 -21.71 -12.47 -13.39
CA LEU A 106 -22.04 -11.38 -14.33
C LEU A 106 -21.76 -11.77 -15.79
N LYS A 107 -20.70 -12.54 -16.05
CA LYS A 107 -20.40 -13.06 -17.37
C LYS A 107 -21.43 -14.09 -17.83
N ASP A 108 -21.84 -14.99 -16.96
CA ASP A 108 -22.85 -16.02 -17.24
C ASP A 108 -24.24 -15.40 -17.48
N ALA A 109 -24.54 -14.28 -16.80
CA ALA A 109 -25.71 -13.45 -17.07
C ALA A 109 -25.62 -12.67 -18.40
N GLY A 110 -24.51 -12.79 -19.15
CA GLY A 110 -24.28 -12.11 -20.42
C GLY A 110 -23.96 -10.62 -20.31
N ARG A 111 -23.66 -10.13 -19.10
CA ARG A 111 -23.32 -8.72 -18.84
C ARG A 111 -21.86 -8.43 -19.16
N LEU A 112 -20.99 -9.43 -19.03
CA LEU A 112 -19.57 -9.35 -19.38
C LEU A 112 -19.23 -10.28 -20.56
N LYS A 113 -18.21 -9.92 -21.33
CA LYS A 113 -17.63 -10.78 -22.37
C LYS A 113 -16.50 -11.65 -21.85
N ALA A 114 -15.75 -11.18 -20.85
CA ALA A 114 -14.64 -11.92 -20.28
C ALA A 114 -14.32 -11.51 -18.83
N VAL A 115 -13.80 -12.48 -18.07
CA VAL A 115 -13.24 -12.28 -16.73
C VAL A 115 -11.76 -12.66 -16.75
N VAL A 116 -10.91 -11.78 -16.23
CA VAL A 116 -9.45 -11.99 -16.14
C VAL A 116 -9.03 -11.90 -14.68
N ALA A 117 -8.46 -12.96 -14.14
CA ALA A 117 -7.84 -12.94 -12.83
C ALA A 117 -6.32 -12.73 -12.97
N VAL A 118 -5.79 -11.73 -12.25
CA VAL A 118 -4.35 -11.45 -12.19
C VAL A 118 -3.88 -11.33 -10.75
N GLY A 119 -2.57 -11.24 -10.52
CA GLY A 119 -2.04 -10.83 -9.22
C GLY A 119 -1.43 -11.97 -8.38
N CYS A 120 -1.31 -11.72 -7.07
CA CYS A 120 -0.53 -12.56 -6.16
C CYS A 120 -1.14 -13.95 -5.96
N LEU A 121 -2.47 -14.05 -5.88
CA LEU A 121 -3.15 -15.34 -5.67
C LEU A 121 -2.95 -16.24 -6.89
N VAL A 122 -3.16 -15.69 -8.09
CA VAL A 122 -3.00 -16.40 -9.37
C VAL A 122 -1.57 -16.88 -9.58
N GLN A 123 -0.59 -16.08 -9.18
CA GLN A 123 0.82 -16.44 -9.31
C GLN A 123 1.22 -17.66 -8.46
N ARG A 124 0.50 -17.92 -7.36
CA ARG A 124 0.77 -19.01 -6.43
C ARG A 124 -0.13 -20.22 -6.64
N HIS A 125 -1.43 -19.99 -6.83
CA HIS A 125 -2.48 -21.03 -6.91
C HIS A 125 -3.10 -21.14 -8.31
N GLY A 126 -2.43 -20.63 -9.35
CA GLY A 126 -3.02 -20.53 -10.68
C GLY A 126 -3.40 -21.86 -11.34
N GLU A 127 -2.78 -22.98 -10.99
CA GLU A 127 -3.20 -24.30 -11.50
C GLU A 127 -4.49 -24.77 -10.84
N GLU A 128 -4.59 -24.64 -9.51
CA GLU A 128 -5.78 -24.97 -8.72
C GLU A 128 -6.97 -24.10 -9.12
N LEU A 129 -6.78 -22.77 -9.19
CA LEU A 129 -7.83 -21.85 -9.60
C LEU A 129 -8.37 -22.12 -11.00
N ARG A 130 -7.50 -22.54 -11.94
CA ARG A 130 -7.92 -22.93 -13.30
C ARG A 130 -8.74 -24.22 -13.31
N ALA A 131 -8.50 -25.11 -12.36
CA ALA A 131 -9.24 -26.36 -12.23
C ALA A 131 -10.60 -26.15 -11.55
N GLU A 132 -10.64 -25.31 -10.52
CA GLU A 132 -11.84 -25.06 -9.70
C GLU A 132 -12.77 -23.99 -10.28
N ILE A 133 -12.24 -23.00 -11.00
CA ILE A 133 -13.01 -21.89 -11.61
C ILE A 133 -12.68 -21.78 -13.11
N PRO A 134 -13.03 -22.80 -13.93
CA PRO A 134 -12.76 -22.81 -15.37
C PRO A 134 -13.52 -21.72 -16.14
N GLU A 135 -14.49 -21.06 -15.51
CA GLU A 135 -15.25 -19.95 -16.06
C GLU A 135 -14.37 -18.72 -16.27
N VAL A 136 -13.22 -18.56 -15.60
CA VAL A 136 -12.35 -17.41 -15.84
C VAL A 136 -11.60 -17.55 -17.18
N ASP A 137 -11.63 -16.50 -18.01
CA ASP A 137 -11.05 -16.53 -19.35
C ASP A 137 -9.52 -16.52 -19.35
N LEU A 138 -8.91 -15.78 -18.42
CA LEU A 138 -7.46 -15.63 -18.32
C LEU A 138 -7.01 -15.57 -16.87
N PHE A 139 -6.02 -16.39 -16.54
CA PHE A 139 -5.26 -16.32 -15.30
C PHE A 139 -3.83 -15.94 -15.64
N LEU A 140 -3.38 -14.79 -15.15
CA LEU A 140 -2.01 -14.31 -15.33
C LEU A 140 -1.34 -14.02 -13.99
N GLY A 141 -0.23 -14.70 -13.72
CA GLY A 141 0.62 -14.34 -12.58
C GLY A 141 1.29 -12.97 -12.77
N LEU A 142 1.89 -12.44 -11.71
CA LEU A 142 2.62 -11.17 -11.74
C LEU A 142 3.74 -11.15 -12.79
N THR A 143 4.42 -12.27 -13.00
CA THR A 143 5.48 -12.37 -14.02
C THR A 143 4.95 -12.39 -15.46
N GLU A 144 3.66 -12.67 -15.62
CA GLU A 144 2.98 -12.78 -16.92
C GLU A 144 2.21 -11.51 -17.30
N LEU A 145 2.15 -10.51 -16.41
CA LEU A 145 1.46 -9.23 -16.66
C LEU A 145 1.88 -8.54 -17.98
N PRO A 146 3.15 -8.57 -18.43
CA PRO A 146 3.51 -8.02 -19.75
C PRO A 146 2.77 -8.67 -20.93
N THR A 147 2.21 -9.87 -20.74
CA THR A 147 1.43 -10.59 -21.76
C THR A 147 -0.07 -10.25 -21.74
N LEU A 148 -0.56 -9.47 -20.76
CA LEU A 148 -1.98 -9.13 -20.62
C LEU A 148 -2.57 -8.55 -21.91
N VAL A 149 -1.95 -7.49 -22.44
CA VAL A 149 -2.39 -6.83 -23.68
C VAL A 149 -2.36 -7.79 -24.88
N PRO A 150 -1.24 -8.50 -25.19
CA PRO A 150 -1.22 -9.51 -26.25
C PRO A 150 -2.29 -10.59 -26.11
N ARG A 151 -2.56 -11.07 -24.88
CA ARG A 151 -3.53 -12.15 -24.63
C ARG A 151 -4.96 -11.68 -24.80
N LEU A 152 -5.30 -10.49 -24.32
CA LEU A 152 -6.61 -9.87 -24.56
C LEU A 152 -6.84 -9.62 -26.04
N ARG A 153 -5.83 -9.10 -26.76
CA ARG A 153 -5.89 -8.90 -28.22
C ARG A 153 -6.13 -10.22 -28.95
N SER A 154 -5.40 -11.28 -28.61
CA SER A 154 -5.57 -12.59 -29.25
C SER A 154 -6.97 -13.20 -29.08
N ARG A 155 -7.73 -12.73 -28.09
CA ARG A 155 -9.11 -13.12 -27.79
C ARG A 155 -10.14 -12.19 -28.43
N GLY A 156 -9.73 -11.18 -29.21
CA GLY A 156 -10.62 -10.17 -29.78
C GLY A 156 -11.21 -9.22 -28.74
N LEU A 157 -10.58 -9.12 -27.56
CA LEU A 157 -11.01 -8.26 -26.44
C LEU A 157 -10.26 -6.92 -26.40
N LEU A 158 -9.34 -6.69 -27.33
CA LEU A 158 -8.68 -5.41 -27.59
C LEU A 158 -8.55 -5.19 -29.11
N PRO A 159 -8.48 -3.93 -29.57
CA PRO A 159 -8.24 -3.62 -30.98
C PRO A 159 -6.92 -4.20 -31.51
N GLU A 160 -6.88 -4.43 -32.83
CA GLU A 160 -5.65 -4.73 -33.57
C GLU A 160 -4.67 -3.54 -33.56
N GLU A 161 -3.40 -3.80 -33.88
CA GLU A 161 -2.27 -2.87 -33.67
C GLU A 161 -2.43 -1.46 -34.27
N ASP A 162 -3.29 -1.28 -35.27
CA ASP A 162 -3.48 -0.01 -35.99
C ASP A 162 -4.24 1.07 -35.17
N ALA A 163 -4.83 0.73 -34.03
CA ALA A 163 -5.49 1.66 -33.09
C ALA A 163 -4.54 2.15 -31.97
N PHE A 164 -3.26 2.35 -32.31
CA PHE A 164 -2.19 2.68 -31.38
C PHE A 164 -2.27 4.14 -30.89
N VAL A 165 -2.37 4.35 -29.57
CA VAL A 165 -2.08 5.67 -28.97
C VAL A 165 -0.57 5.89 -29.05
N PRO A 166 -0.07 6.97 -29.71
CA PRO A 166 1.36 7.28 -29.81
C PRO A 166 2.06 7.16 -28.45
N VAL A 167 3.29 6.65 -28.41
CA VAL A 167 3.99 6.36 -27.14
C VAL A 167 4.08 7.59 -26.22
N MET A 168 4.17 8.80 -26.79
CA MET A 168 4.21 10.07 -26.05
C MET A 168 2.85 10.47 -25.46
N GLU A 169 1.75 9.89 -25.95
CA GLU A 169 0.37 10.15 -25.51
C GLU A 169 -0.16 9.04 -24.59
N ARG A 170 0.65 8.02 -24.30
CA ARG A 170 0.26 6.91 -23.41
C ARG A 170 0.37 7.36 -21.96
N PRO A 171 -0.72 7.27 -21.17
CA PRO A 171 -0.60 7.47 -19.74
C PRO A 171 0.32 6.38 -19.16
N LEU A 172 1.35 6.79 -18.43
CA LEU A 172 2.23 5.85 -17.70
C LEU A 172 1.43 5.10 -16.63
N ARG A 173 0.46 5.79 -16.01
CA ARG A 173 -0.51 5.29 -15.03
C ARG A 173 -1.83 6.04 -15.18
N ILE A 174 -2.93 5.39 -14.82
CA ILE A 174 -4.22 6.05 -14.62
C ILE A 174 -4.48 6.05 -13.12
N LEU A 175 -4.43 7.23 -12.52
CA LEU A 175 -4.63 7.40 -11.07
C LEU A 175 -6.06 7.05 -10.72
N SER A 176 -6.22 6.08 -9.84
CA SER A 176 -7.48 5.42 -9.57
C SER A 176 -7.95 5.61 -8.13
N THR A 177 -7.35 6.57 -7.44
CA THR A 177 -7.56 6.87 -6.03
C THR A 177 -8.61 7.96 -5.86
N GLU A 178 -9.43 7.83 -4.81
CA GLU A 178 -10.30 8.92 -4.31
C GLU A 178 -9.46 10.16 -3.93
N THR A 179 -8.16 9.97 -3.66
CA THR A 179 -7.15 10.99 -3.44
C THR A 179 -6.18 11.09 -4.64
N PRO A 180 -6.52 11.80 -5.74
CA PRO A 180 -5.67 11.90 -6.93
C PRO A 180 -4.35 12.67 -6.69
N HIS A 181 -4.26 13.40 -5.57
CA HIS A 181 -3.06 14.13 -5.13
C HIS A 181 -2.03 13.25 -4.41
N THR A 182 -2.28 11.95 -4.24
CA THR A 182 -1.33 10.99 -3.63
C THR A 182 -1.13 9.79 -4.56
N SER A 183 0.12 9.33 -4.70
CA SER A 183 0.44 8.15 -5.52
C SER A 183 1.56 7.31 -4.92
N TYR A 184 1.62 6.04 -5.33
CA TYR A 184 2.55 5.03 -4.81
C TYR A 184 3.53 4.59 -5.90
N PRO A 185 4.68 5.23 -6.12
CA PRO A 185 5.68 4.69 -7.04
C PRO A 185 6.35 3.44 -6.45
N LYS A 186 6.30 2.34 -7.21
CA LYS A 186 6.95 1.07 -6.84
C LYS A 186 8.37 1.02 -7.39
N ILE A 187 9.36 1.08 -6.50
CA ILE A 187 10.79 1.20 -6.89
C ILE A 187 11.48 -0.15 -7.14
N SER A 188 10.94 -1.23 -6.59
CA SER A 188 11.45 -2.59 -6.80
C SER A 188 10.34 -3.62 -6.61
N GLU A 189 10.59 -4.84 -7.10
CA GLU A 189 9.71 -5.99 -7.03
C GLU A 189 10.43 -7.19 -6.42
N GLY A 190 9.70 -8.04 -5.70
CA GLY A 190 10.25 -9.24 -5.08
C GLY A 190 11.17 -8.96 -3.89
N CYS A 191 11.64 -10.02 -3.25
CA CYS A 191 12.43 -9.91 -2.02
C CYS A 191 13.46 -11.04 -1.92
N ASP A 192 14.69 -10.69 -1.54
CA ASP A 192 15.78 -11.65 -1.28
C ASP A 192 15.85 -12.09 0.18
N HIS A 193 15.04 -11.49 1.06
CA HIS A 193 14.98 -11.90 2.46
C HIS A 193 14.36 -13.28 2.57
N THR A 194 14.81 -14.01 3.58
CA THR A 194 14.39 -15.39 3.80
C THR A 194 13.63 -15.56 5.12
N CYS A 195 12.85 -14.52 5.45
CA CYS A 195 11.99 -14.44 6.63
C CYS A 195 11.11 -15.70 6.72
N ALA A 196 11.10 -16.35 7.89
CA ALA A 196 10.49 -17.67 8.05
C ALA A 196 8.99 -17.67 7.79
N PHE A 197 8.29 -16.55 8.06
CA PHE A 197 6.85 -16.38 7.92
C PHE A 197 6.42 -15.86 6.53
N CYS A 198 7.34 -15.39 5.69
CA CYS A 198 6.99 -14.59 4.53
C CYS A 198 6.96 -15.43 3.25
N ALA A 199 5.81 -15.46 2.56
CA ALA A 199 5.63 -16.14 1.29
C ALA A 199 5.96 -15.26 0.05
N ILE A 200 6.38 -14.01 0.24
CA ILE A 200 6.65 -13.07 -0.86
C ILE A 200 7.67 -13.58 -1.87
N PRO A 201 8.80 -14.21 -1.51
CA PRO A 201 9.72 -14.76 -2.51
C PRO A 201 9.09 -15.84 -3.40
N LEU A 202 8.09 -16.57 -2.90
CA LEU A 202 7.34 -17.57 -3.66
C LEU A 202 6.34 -16.91 -4.63
N MET A 203 5.76 -15.77 -4.26
CA MET A 203 4.75 -15.07 -5.05
C MET A 203 5.35 -14.04 -6.01
N ARG A 204 6.27 -13.19 -5.56
CA ARG A 204 6.79 -12.04 -6.31
C ARG A 204 8.21 -12.26 -6.84
N GLY A 205 8.83 -13.38 -6.48
CA GLY A 205 10.17 -13.77 -6.90
C GLY A 205 11.29 -13.03 -6.16
N LEU A 206 12.51 -13.20 -6.67
CA LEU A 206 13.71 -12.53 -6.16
C LEU A 206 13.68 -11.02 -6.43
N HIS A 207 14.45 -10.29 -5.63
CA HIS A 207 14.48 -8.84 -5.68
C HIS A 207 15.00 -8.32 -7.03
N ARG A 208 14.27 -7.36 -7.60
CA ARG A 208 14.60 -6.66 -8.85
C ARG A 208 14.27 -5.18 -8.71
N SER A 209 15.28 -4.34 -8.84
CA SER A 209 15.10 -2.88 -8.80
C SER A 209 14.71 -2.34 -10.17
N HIS A 210 13.87 -1.31 -10.19
CA HIS A 210 13.63 -0.52 -11.40
C HIS A 210 14.81 0.43 -11.67
N PRO A 211 15.08 0.79 -12.95
CA PRO A 211 16.09 1.81 -13.27
C PRO A 211 15.71 3.20 -12.73
N VAL A 212 16.70 3.98 -12.29
CA VAL A 212 16.49 5.32 -11.71
C VAL A 212 15.80 6.25 -12.71
N GLU A 213 16.24 6.24 -13.96
CA GLU A 213 15.73 7.15 -15.00
C GLU A 213 14.25 6.89 -15.32
N GLU A 214 13.80 5.64 -15.19
CA GLU A 214 12.39 5.29 -15.36
C GLU A 214 11.55 5.78 -14.19
N LEU A 215 12.04 5.59 -12.96
CA LEU A 215 11.35 6.04 -11.74
C LEU A 215 11.25 7.57 -11.67
N VAL A 216 12.31 8.29 -12.06
CA VAL A 216 12.30 9.76 -12.13
C VAL A 216 11.31 10.25 -13.18
N ARG A 217 11.27 9.61 -14.36
CA ARG A 217 10.30 9.95 -15.41
C ARG A 217 8.86 9.70 -14.96
N GLU A 218 8.61 8.57 -14.29
CA GLU A 218 7.29 8.25 -13.70
C GLU A 218 6.90 9.31 -12.67
N ALA A 219 7.79 9.61 -11.72
CA ALA A 219 7.53 10.60 -10.67
C ALA A 219 7.31 12.02 -11.23
N ALA A 220 8.06 12.43 -12.25
CA ALA A 220 7.87 13.71 -12.93
C ALA A 220 6.49 13.81 -13.58
N GLY A 221 6.08 12.76 -14.32
CA GLY A 221 4.75 12.70 -14.93
C GLY A 221 3.62 12.72 -13.89
N LEU A 222 3.80 12.08 -12.73
CA LEU A 222 2.86 12.14 -11.62
C LEU A 222 2.76 13.56 -11.03
N GLY A 223 3.90 14.24 -10.87
CA GLY A 223 3.92 15.64 -10.43
C GLY A 223 3.20 16.58 -11.41
N GLU A 224 3.40 16.40 -12.72
CA GLU A 224 2.67 17.15 -13.77
C GLU A 224 1.16 16.88 -13.73
N ALA A 225 0.75 15.67 -13.34
CA ALA A 225 -0.66 15.30 -13.16
C ALA A 225 -1.29 15.85 -11.86
N GLY A 226 -0.53 16.58 -11.03
CA GLY A 226 -1.04 17.22 -9.82
C GLY A 226 -0.78 16.47 -8.52
N VAL A 227 -0.06 15.34 -8.56
CA VAL A 227 0.32 14.58 -7.35
C VAL A 227 1.19 15.44 -6.43
N LYS A 228 0.81 15.50 -5.15
CA LYS A 228 1.48 16.23 -4.08
C LYS A 228 2.33 15.33 -3.17
N GLU A 229 1.98 14.05 -3.08
CA GLU A 229 2.67 13.08 -2.24
C GLU A 229 3.00 11.79 -3.01
N LEU A 230 4.27 11.40 -2.98
CA LEU A 230 4.77 10.12 -3.48
C LEU A 230 5.13 9.20 -2.32
N ASN A 231 4.35 8.13 -2.17
CA ASN A 231 4.58 7.06 -1.22
C ASN A 231 5.49 6.00 -1.86
N ILE A 232 6.79 6.08 -1.58
CA ILE A 232 7.80 5.18 -2.12
C ILE A 232 7.63 3.79 -1.49
N VAL A 233 7.26 2.81 -2.32
CA VAL A 233 6.95 1.45 -1.87
C VAL A 233 7.78 0.37 -2.55
N SER A 234 8.06 -0.69 -1.80
CA SER A 234 8.57 -1.98 -2.28
C SER A 234 8.40 -3.04 -1.18
N GLN A 235 8.95 -4.23 -1.37
CA GLN A 235 9.01 -5.27 -0.33
C GLN A 235 10.05 -4.96 0.76
N ASP A 236 11.16 -4.34 0.37
CA ASP A 236 12.16 -3.76 1.26
C ASP A 236 12.82 -2.57 0.55
N THR A 237 12.43 -1.36 0.94
CA THR A 237 12.88 -0.12 0.28
C THR A 237 14.37 0.11 0.50
N THR A 238 14.91 -0.35 1.63
CA THR A 238 16.35 -0.24 1.93
C THR A 238 17.23 -1.17 1.11
N TRP A 239 16.61 -2.15 0.41
CA TRP A 239 17.31 -3.10 -0.43
C TRP A 239 17.52 -2.64 -1.88
N TYR A 240 16.90 -1.52 -2.27
CA TYR A 240 16.96 -1.00 -3.63
C TYR A 240 18.41 -0.88 -4.14
N GLY A 241 18.61 -1.33 -5.37
CA GLY A 241 19.87 -1.27 -6.11
C GLY A 241 20.89 -2.34 -5.74
N ARG A 242 20.66 -3.15 -4.70
CA ARG A 242 21.61 -4.20 -4.30
C ARG A 242 21.71 -5.33 -5.32
N ASP A 243 20.62 -5.65 -6.01
CA ASP A 243 20.60 -6.58 -7.14
C ASP A 243 21.43 -6.05 -8.33
N MET A 244 21.33 -4.75 -8.61
CA MET A 244 22.14 -4.08 -9.63
C MET A 244 23.62 -4.05 -9.23
N ARG A 245 23.93 -3.77 -7.94
CA ARG A 245 25.30 -3.73 -7.42
C ARG A 245 26.05 -5.05 -7.43
N ARG A 246 25.34 -6.18 -7.43
CA ARG A 246 25.94 -7.50 -7.64
C ARG A 246 26.57 -7.63 -9.04
N LYS A 247 26.06 -6.88 -10.02
CA LYS A 247 26.53 -6.88 -11.41
C LYS A 247 27.50 -5.73 -11.68
N ASP A 248 27.19 -4.55 -11.16
CA ASP A 248 28.00 -3.33 -11.32
C ASP A 248 28.15 -2.59 -9.99
N ARG A 249 29.37 -2.52 -9.45
CA ARG A 249 29.64 -1.86 -8.16
C ARG A 249 29.29 -0.36 -8.14
N GLY A 250 29.22 0.28 -9.30
CA GLY A 250 28.82 1.67 -9.46
C GLY A 250 27.31 1.91 -9.52
N ALA A 251 26.50 0.85 -9.50
CA ALA A 251 25.05 0.99 -9.60
C ALA A 251 24.44 1.78 -8.41
N PRO A 252 23.40 2.59 -8.66
CA PRO A 252 22.79 3.44 -7.63
C PRO A 252 22.14 2.61 -6.52
N LEU A 253 22.14 3.15 -5.31
CA LEU A 253 21.43 2.66 -4.13
C LEU A 253 20.27 3.60 -3.78
N LEU A 254 19.55 3.30 -2.70
CA LEU A 254 18.41 4.10 -2.26
C LEU A 254 18.75 5.61 -2.11
N PRO A 255 19.85 6.04 -1.46
CA PRO A 255 20.17 7.47 -1.37
C PRO A 255 20.35 8.15 -2.74
N ASP A 256 20.96 7.45 -3.70
CA ASP A 256 21.15 7.93 -5.08
C ASP A 256 19.79 8.11 -5.78
N LEU A 257 18.89 7.12 -5.64
CA LEU A 257 17.53 7.20 -6.19
C LEU A 257 16.75 8.37 -5.59
N LEU A 258 16.75 8.51 -4.25
CA LEU A 258 16.02 9.58 -3.57
C LEU A 258 16.54 10.96 -4.00
N THR A 259 17.87 11.10 -4.13
CA THR A 259 18.48 12.33 -4.65
C THR A 259 18.02 12.60 -6.08
N ALA A 260 18.04 11.60 -6.96
CA ALA A 260 17.60 11.76 -8.35
C ALA A 260 16.10 12.09 -8.48
N LEU A 261 15.25 11.54 -7.61
CA LEU A 261 13.82 11.87 -7.56
C LEU A 261 13.61 13.32 -7.14
N LEU A 262 14.32 13.77 -6.10
CA LEU A 262 14.29 15.16 -5.64
C LEU A 262 14.78 16.12 -6.72
N GLU A 263 15.88 15.82 -7.40
CA GLU A 263 16.43 16.68 -8.46
C GLU A 263 15.57 16.69 -9.73
N GLY A 264 14.92 15.56 -10.03
CA GLY A 264 14.18 15.36 -11.27
C GLY A 264 12.70 15.72 -11.21
N THR A 265 12.16 16.07 -10.04
CA THR A 265 10.74 16.43 -9.91
C THR A 265 10.51 17.51 -8.85
N ASP A 266 9.37 18.20 -8.95
CA ASP A 266 8.93 19.24 -8.01
C ASP A 266 7.85 18.75 -7.03
N VAL A 267 7.67 17.43 -6.88
CA VAL A 267 6.66 16.90 -5.95
C VAL A 267 6.99 17.32 -4.50
N PRO A 268 6.02 17.87 -3.74
CA PRO A 268 6.24 18.34 -2.38
C PRO A 268 6.66 17.28 -1.38
N TRP A 269 5.98 16.13 -1.33
CA TRP A 269 6.19 15.11 -0.30
C TRP A 269 6.65 13.77 -0.87
N TYR A 270 7.66 13.20 -0.23
CA TYR A 270 8.15 11.83 -0.44
C TYR A 270 8.11 11.09 0.88
N ARG A 271 7.34 10.00 0.93
CA ARG A 271 7.18 9.17 2.13
C ARG A 271 7.75 7.78 1.89
N LEU A 272 8.50 7.26 2.84
CA LEU A 272 9.18 5.97 2.69
C LEU A 272 8.52 4.88 3.52
N PHE A 273 8.20 3.76 2.87
CA PHE A 273 7.60 2.59 3.52
C PHE A 273 8.48 1.35 3.47
N TYR A 274 8.14 0.38 4.31
CA TYR A 274 8.70 -0.98 4.25
C TYR A 274 10.23 -0.99 4.39
N MET A 275 10.77 -0.27 5.39
CA MET A 275 12.20 -0.13 5.60
C MET A 275 12.72 -1.15 6.61
N TYR A 276 13.61 -2.05 6.20
CA TYR A 276 14.26 -2.94 7.16
C TYR A 276 15.25 -2.16 8.04
N PRO A 277 15.18 -2.27 9.38
CA PRO A 277 16.11 -1.56 10.28
C PRO A 277 17.57 -1.75 9.91
N SER A 278 17.95 -2.99 9.57
CA SER A 278 19.31 -3.37 9.19
C SER A 278 19.81 -2.72 7.88
N GLY A 279 18.93 -2.23 7.02
CA GLY A 279 19.27 -1.51 5.80
C GLY A 279 19.48 -0.01 5.98
N ILE A 280 19.16 0.54 7.15
CA ILE A 280 19.29 1.98 7.44
C ILE A 280 20.76 2.31 7.71
N THR A 281 21.35 3.11 6.83
CA THR A 281 22.75 3.57 6.91
C THR A 281 22.83 5.01 7.40
N ARG A 282 24.00 5.43 7.91
CA ARG A 282 24.24 6.83 8.31
C ARG A 282 24.05 7.81 7.15
N GLU A 283 24.54 7.45 5.98
CA GLU A 283 24.34 8.22 4.75
C GLU A 283 22.86 8.45 4.44
N LEU A 284 22.02 7.42 4.59
CA LEU A 284 20.59 7.57 4.42
C LEU A 284 20.00 8.50 5.48
N VAL A 285 20.36 8.33 6.76
CA VAL A 285 19.89 9.22 7.84
C VAL A 285 20.27 10.69 7.56
N ASP A 286 21.49 10.95 7.11
CA ASP A 286 21.96 12.31 6.79
C ASP A 286 21.18 12.92 5.61
N LEU A 287 20.82 12.11 4.61
CA LEU A 287 19.95 12.53 3.51
C LEU A 287 18.53 12.85 4.00
N LEU A 288 17.94 11.98 4.82
CA LEU A 288 16.58 12.21 5.36
C LEU A 288 16.51 13.45 6.25
N ALA A 289 17.57 13.71 7.03
CA ALA A 289 17.63 14.87 7.92
C ALA A 289 17.78 16.22 7.17
N ARG A 290 18.41 16.23 6.00
CA ARG A 290 18.68 17.47 5.25
C ARG A 290 17.58 17.85 4.26
N GLU A 291 16.86 16.87 3.71
CA GLU A 291 15.91 17.09 2.61
C GLU A 291 14.47 17.26 3.15
N GLN A 292 13.96 18.49 3.09
CA GLN A 292 12.62 18.83 3.65
C GLN A 292 11.44 18.19 2.91
N ARG A 293 11.63 17.83 1.63
CA ARG A 293 10.59 17.17 0.82
C ARG A 293 10.44 15.69 1.15
N ILE A 294 11.45 15.08 1.77
CA ILE A 294 11.27 13.75 2.36
C ILE A 294 10.65 13.95 3.73
N VAL A 295 9.38 13.62 3.87
CA VAL A 295 8.65 13.89 5.10
C VAL A 295 9.27 13.11 6.27
N PRO A 296 9.25 13.65 7.50
CA PRO A 296 9.81 13.00 8.69
C PRO A 296 8.92 11.83 9.15
N TYR A 297 8.80 10.81 8.30
CA TYR A 297 8.01 9.60 8.49
C TYR A 297 8.75 8.40 7.92
N LEU A 298 8.88 7.34 8.71
CA LEU A 298 9.44 6.07 8.25
C LEU A 298 8.61 4.90 8.79
N ASP A 299 8.18 4.02 7.90
CA ASP A 299 7.63 2.71 8.28
C ASP A 299 8.75 1.67 8.32
N VAL A 300 9.07 1.22 9.53
CA VAL A 300 10.21 0.38 9.88
C VAL A 300 9.71 -0.89 10.60
N PRO A 301 9.19 -1.89 9.88
CA PRO A 301 8.55 -3.05 10.51
C PRO A 301 9.59 -3.99 11.18
N ILE A 302 9.57 -4.04 12.52
CA ILE A 302 10.50 -4.86 13.33
C ILE A 302 10.05 -6.31 13.48
N GLN A 303 8.75 -6.58 13.28
CA GLN A 303 8.07 -7.89 13.38
C GLN A 303 7.99 -8.49 14.78
N HIS A 304 8.99 -8.32 15.64
CA HIS A 304 8.91 -8.72 17.05
C HIS A 304 9.99 -7.99 17.87
N GLY A 305 9.81 -7.93 19.19
CA GLY A 305 10.83 -7.37 20.10
C GLY A 305 11.74 -8.39 20.81
N SER A 306 11.65 -9.70 20.56
CA SER A 306 12.50 -10.71 21.22
C SER A 306 13.59 -11.17 20.28
N ASP A 307 14.86 -11.12 20.70
CA ASP A 307 15.98 -11.59 19.89
C ASP A 307 15.86 -13.06 19.49
N ARG A 308 15.28 -13.89 20.36
CA ARG A 308 15.04 -15.31 20.09
C ARG A 308 13.99 -15.51 19.00
N ILE A 309 12.91 -14.74 19.05
CA ILE A 309 11.85 -14.81 18.03
C ILE A 309 12.30 -14.17 16.72
N LEU A 310 13.00 -13.03 16.76
CA LEU A 310 13.61 -12.42 15.59
C LEU A 310 14.57 -13.39 14.88
N GLU A 311 15.36 -14.17 15.63
CA GLU A 311 16.21 -15.22 15.07
C GLU A 311 15.39 -16.34 14.42
N ALA A 312 14.35 -16.81 15.10
CA ALA A 312 13.46 -17.86 14.59
C ALA A 312 12.70 -17.40 13.33
N MET A 313 12.28 -16.13 13.28
CA MET A 313 11.73 -15.44 12.12
C MET A 313 12.77 -15.20 11.02
N ARG A 314 14.06 -15.43 11.28
CA ARG A 314 15.20 -15.17 10.39
C ARG A 314 15.34 -13.69 10.00
N ARG A 315 15.01 -12.80 10.92
CA ARG A 315 15.27 -11.37 10.78
C ARG A 315 16.77 -11.10 10.91
N PRO A 316 17.32 -10.18 10.09
CA PRO A 316 18.74 -9.83 10.16
C PRO A 316 19.06 -8.93 11.37
N GLU A 317 18.09 -8.21 11.91
CA GLU A 317 18.22 -7.35 13.09
C GLU A 317 17.90 -8.05 14.42
N ARG A 318 18.38 -7.43 15.50
CA ARG A 318 18.15 -7.75 16.92
C ARG A 318 17.81 -6.46 17.66
N GLN A 319 17.34 -6.55 18.90
CA GLN A 319 16.96 -5.38 19.70
C GLN A 319 18.07 -4.32 19.74
N LYS A 320 19.33 -4.73 19.87
CA LYS A 320 20.48 -3.82 19.84
C LYS A 320 20.53 -3.00 18.54
N THR A 321 20.37 -3.65 17.40
CA THR A 321 20.36 -2.97 16.09
C THR A 321 19.13 -2.08 15.98
N ILE A 322 17.96 -2.54 16.39
CA ILE A 322 16.72 -1.74 16.35
C ILE A 322 16.91 -0.44 17.15
N ARG A 323 17.33 -0.53 18.41
CA ARG A 323 17.62 0.63 19.28
C ARG A 323 18.65 1.56 18.66
N GLU A 324 19.74 1.01 18.13
CA GLU A 324 20.78 1.80 17.48
C GLU A 324 20.23 2.60 16.29
N ARG A 325 19.47 1.96 15.39
CA ARG A 325 18.94 2.62 14.18
C ARG A 325 17.87 3.65 14.52
N VAL A 326 16.97 3.33 15.45
CA VAL A 326 15.96 4.27 15.95
C VAL A 326 16.63 5.48 16.59
N GLY A 327 17.66 5.27 17.42
CA GLY A 327 18.42 6.35 18.02
C GLY A 327 19.05 7.28 16.97
N TRP A 328 19.69 6.70 15.94
CA TRP A 328 20.27 7.50 14.86
C TRP A 328 19.25 8.39 14.15
N LEU A 329 18.06 7.85 13.90
CA LEU A 329 16.99 8.57 13.21
C LEU A 329 16.41 9.68 14.08
N ARG A 330 16.10 9.40 15.35
CA ARG A 330 15.55 10.38 16.29
C ARG A 330 16.54 11.50 16.61
N ASP A 331 17.82 11.19 16.70
CA ASP A 331 18.87 12.18 16.92
C ASP A 331 19.01 13.16 15.75
N ALA A 332 18.78 12.67 14.52
CA ALA A 332 19.03 13.44 13.30
C ALA A 332 17.79 14.13 12.72
N ILE A 333 16.59 13.58 12.96
CA ILE A 333 15.34 14.02 12.33
C ILE A 333 14.34 14.45 13.41
N PRO A 334 14.28 15.76 13.74
CA PRO A 334 13.29 16.29 14.67
C PRO A 334 11.86 16.06 14.18
N GLY A 335 10.94 15.70 15.08
CA GLY A 335 9.54 15.45 14.74
C GLY A 335 9.31 14.17 13.92
N LEU A 336 10.28 13.27 13.90
CA LEU A 336 10.17 11.99 13.19
C LEU A 336 9.02 11.14 13.74
N THR A 337 8.14 10.73 12.84
CA THR A 337 7.16 9.68 13.08
C THR A 337 7.72 8.33 12.64
N LEU A 338 7.90 7.42 13.58
CA LEU A 338 8.26 6.04 13.32
C LEU A 338 7.02 5.15 13.43
N ARG A 339 6.68 4.52 12.32
CA ARG A 339 5.70 3.44 12.28
C ARG A 339 6.43 2.11 12.31
N THR A 340 5.88 1.13 13.01
CA THR A 340 6.35 -0.25 12.93
C THR A 340 5.21 -1.25 12.84
N THR A 341 5.56 -2.52 12.68
CA THR A 341 4.61 -3.61 12.66
C THR A 341 5.18 -4.78 13.46
N VAL A 342 4.34 -5.40 14.27
CA VAL A 342 4.67 -6.59 15.07
C VAL A 342 3.70 -7.74 14.79
N ILE A 343 4.18 -8.96 14.96
CA ILE A 343 3.40 -10.19 14.82
C ILE A 343 3.42 -10.91 16.17
N VAL A 344 2.23 -11.16 16.72
CA VAL A 344 2.06 -11.96 17.95
C VAL A 344 1.73 -13.41 17.61
N GLY A 345 2.12 -14.33 18.47
CA GLY A 345 1.80 -15.75 18.31
C GLY A 345 2.68 -16.49 17.30
N PHE A 346 3.88 -15.97 17.00
CA PHE A 346 4.78 -16.66 16.10
C PHE A 346 5.14 -18.06 16.65
N PRO A 347 5.31 -19.11 15.81
CA PRO A 347 5.58 -20.46 16.30
C PRO A 347 6.78 -20.52 17.25
N GLY A 348 6.50 -20.96 18.46
CA GLY A 348 7.45 -21.07 19.56
C GLY A 348 7.53 -19.84 20.47
N GLU A 349 6.71 -18.80 20.30
CA GLU A 349 6.62 -17.63 21.19
C GLU A 349 6.20 -18.01 22.62
N THR A 350 6.88 -17.44 23.61
CA THR A 350 6.57 -17.65 25.03
C THR A 350 6.19 -16.32 25.69
N ASP A 351 5.60 -16.37 26.88
CA ASP A 351 5.24 -15.17 27.64
C ASP A 351 6.44 -14.28 27.95
N GLY A 352 7.64 -14.86 28.07
CA GLY A 352 8.88 -14.08 28.25
C GLY A 352 9.25 -13.29 27.00
N ASP A 353 9.04 -13.85 25.81
CA ASP A 353 9.29 -13.14 24.55
C ASP A 353 8.26 -12.07 24.29
N PHE A 354 6.99 -12.37 24.60
CA PHE A 354 5.89 -11.42 24.48
C PHE A 354 6.11 -10.21 25.39
N ARG A 355 6.46 -10.42 26.68
CA ARG A 355 6.83 -9.33 27.58
C ARG A 355 8.02 -8.53 27.07
N ALA A 356 9.08 -9.19 26.58
CA ALA A 356 10.22 -8.49 25.99
C ALA A 356 9.86 -7.65 24.76
N MET A 357 8.78 -8.00 24.04
CA MET A 357 8.25 -7.17 22.97
C MET A 357 7.52 -5.94 23.51
N LEU A 358 6.64 -6.11 24.50
CA LEU A 358 5.96 -4.99 25.14
C LEU A 358 6.96 -4.00 25.74
N ASP A 359 7.96 -4.50 26.48
CA ASP A 359 9.05 -3.70 27.06
C ASP A 359 9.78 -2.87 26.00
N LEU A 360 10.03 -3.46 24.81
CA LEU A 360 10.70 -2.76 23.72
C LEU A 360 9.80 -1.68 23.08
N LEU A 361 8.51 -1.97 22.92
CA LEU A 361 7.55 -1.00 22.39
C LEU A 361 7.39 0.20 23.32
N GLU A 362 7.29 -0.04 24.63
CA GLU A 362 7.23 1.00 25.66
C GLU A 362 8.53 1.81 25.73
N GLU A 363 9.70 1.14 25.70
CA GLU A 363 11.01 1.82 25.73
C GLU A 363 11.22 2.72 24.51
N ILE A 364 10.91 2.21 23.31
CA ILE A 364 11.10 2.98 22.08
C ILE A 364 9.99 4.04 21.92
N ALA A 365 8.79 3.78 22.41
CA ALA A 365 7.62 4.63 22.25
C ALA A 365 7.41 5.03 20.78
N PHE A 366 7.21 4.03 19.92
CA PHE A 366 6.89 4.27 18.50
C PHE A 366 5.60 5.08 18.40
N GLU A 367 5.60 6.08 17.50
CA GLU A 367 4.41 6.90 17.26
C GLU A 367 3.24 6.04 16.75
N ARG A 368 3.53 5.02 15.94
CA ARG A 368 2.53 4.08 15.43
C ARG A 368 3.03 2.64 15.40
N VAL A 369 2.17 1.71 15.80
CA VAL A 369 2.43 0.28 15.72
C VAL A 369 1.20 -0.40 15.16
N GLY A 370 1.36 -1.14 14.07
CA GLY A 370 0.38 -2.15 13.65
C GLY A 370 0.72 -3.49 14.30
N ALA A 371 -0.27 -4.21 14.81
CA ALA A 371 -0.09 -5.55 15.36
C ALA A 371 -0.99 -6.55 14.64
N PHE A 372 -0.46 -7.74 14.38
CA PHE A 372 -1.18 -8.81 13.69
C PHE A 372 -0.96 -10.14 14.38
N THR A 373 -1.96 -11.00 14.39
CA THR A 373 -1.76 -12.41 14.76
C THR A 373 -0.98 -13.14 13.67
N TYR A 374 -0.19 -14.13 14.07
CA TYR A 374 0.53 -14.97 13.12
C TYR A 374 -0.45 -15.78 12.26
N SER A 375 -0.44 -15.53 10.95
CA SER A 375 -1.17 -16.33 9.97
C SER A 375 -0.25 -17.39 9.36
N VAL A 376 -0.71 -18.64 9.36
CA VAL A 376 0.02 -19.76 8.75
C VAL A 376 -0.05 -19.64 7.23
N GLU A 377 1.11 -19.52 6.60
CA GLU A 377 1.24 -19.48 5.15
C GLU A 377 1.92 -20.75 4.63
N GLU A 378 1.22 -21.51 3.78
CA GLU A 378 1.77 -22.75 3.19
C GLU A 378 3.09 -22.48 2.44
N GLY A 379 4.02 -23.44 2.46
CA GLY A 379 5.33 -23.31 1.81
C GLY A 379 6.30 -22.34 2.51
N THR A 380 5.86 -21.66 3.57
CA THR A 380 6.77 -20.90 4.44
C THR A 380 7.41 -21.81 5.48
N ARG A 381 8.62 -21.45 5.93
CA ARG A 381 9.34 -22.25 6.93
C ARG A 381 8.60 -22.28 8.26
N ALA A 382 7.93 -21.19 8.62
CA ALA A 382 7.18 -21.07 9.86
C ALA A 382 5.95 -21.98 9.91
N ALA A 383 5.33 -22.30 8.77
CA ALA A 383 4.19 -23.21 8.73
C ALA A 383 4.51 -24.61 9.27
N ASP A 384 5.75 -25.07 9.06
CA ASP A 384 6.25 -26.37 9.52
C ASP A 384 6.90 -26.31 10.92
N MET A 385 6.98 -25.14 11.55
CA MET A 385 7.61 -25.00 12.86
C MET A 385 6.71 -25.56 13.98
N PRO A 386 7.29 -26.26 14.96
CA PRO A 386 6.55 -26.70 16.14
C PRO A 386 6.25 -25.52 17.08
N GLY A 387 5.33 -25.73 18.03
CA GLY A 387 5.02 -24.74 19.06
C GLY A 387 4.06 -23.65 18.58
N LYS A 388 3.06 -24.02 17.77
CA LYS A 388 1.97 -23.10 17.40
C LYS A 388 1.31 -22.57 18.67
N VAL A 389 1.14 -21.26 18.73
CA VAL A 389 0.43 -20.59 19.81
C VAL A 389 -1.07 -20.74 19.53
N PRO A 390 -1.88 -21.11 20.54
CA PRO A 390 -3.34 -21.17 20.40
C PRO A 390 -3.95 -19.81 20.01
N ASP A 391 -5.02 -19.82 19.22
CA ASP A 391 -5.65 -18.60 18.68
C ASP A 391 -6.15 -17.66 19.79
N ASP A 392 -6.71 -18.21 20.87
CA ASP A 392 -7.16 -17.46 22.04
C ASP A 392 -6.02 -16.68 22.73
N VAL A 393 -4.83 -17.30 22.80
CA VAL A 393 -3.63 -16.63 23.33
C VAL A 393 -3.12 -15.56 22.35
N MET A 394 -3.25 -15.76 21.04
CA MET A 394 -2.85 -14.76 20.05
C MET A 394 -3.76 -13.53 20.09
N GLU A 395 -5.08 -13.75 20.25
CA GLU A 395 -6.08 -12.69 20.40
C GLU A 395 -5.84 -11.88 21.69
N GLU A 396 -5.65 -12.54 22.84
CA GLU A 396 -5.33 -11.87 24.11
C GLU A 396 -4.06 -11.01 23.99
N ARG A 397 -3.01 -11.54 23.36
CA ARG A 397 -1.76 -10.82 23.13
C ARG A 397 -1.93 -9.64 22.15
N LEU A 398 -2.75 -9.80 21.12
CA LEU A 398 -3.04 -8.72 20.19
C LEU A 398 -3.74 -7.56 20.92
N GLU A 399 -4.76 -7.86 21.73
CA GLU A 399 -5.48 -6.87 22.52
C GLU A 399 -4.54 -6.13 23.48
N GLU A 400 -3.65 -6.85 24.19
CA GLU A 400 -2.70 -6.24 25.11
C GLU A 400 -1.68 -5.33 24.42
N VAL A 401 -1.19 -5.72 23.22
CA VAL A 401 -0.31 -4.86 22.41
C VAL A 401 -1.03 -3.60 21.95
N MET A 402 -2.28 -3.74 21.48
CA MET A 402 -3.06 -2.61 21.00
C MET A 402 -3.44 -1.64 22.13
N GLU A 403 -3.73 -2.15 23.33
CA GLU A 403 -3.99 -1.35 24.53
C GLU A 403 -2.76 -0.53 24.93
N LEU A 404 -1.58 -1.17 25.02
CA LEU A 404 -0.31 -0.49 25.30
C LEU A 404 -0.04 0.59 24.25
N GLN A 405 -0.18 0.24 22.96
CA GLN A 405 0.10 1.18 21.89
C GLN A 405 -0.86 2.36 21.88
N ARG A 406 -2.14 2.17 22.23
CA ARG A 406 -3.12 3.26 22.27
C ARG A 406 -2.69 4.36 23.24
N GLY A 407 -2.17 3.98 24.41
CA GLY A 407 -1.60 4.92 25.38
C GLY A 407 -0.39 5.67 24.83
N ILE A 408 0.56 4.95 24.22
CA ILE A 408 1.75 5.54 23.60
C ILE A 408 1.37 6.52 22.48
N SER A 409 0.49 6.11 21.55
CA SER A 409 0.06 6.96 20.43
C SER A 409 -0.66 8.22 20.91
N PHE A 410 -1.51 8.13 21.93
CA PHE A 410 -2.15 9.30 22.55
C PHE A 410 -1.11 10.27 23.12
N ASP A 411 -0.15 9.78 23.90
CA ASP A 411 0.89 10.62 24.50
C ASP A 411 1.74 11.31 23.42
N ARG A 412 2.11 10.60 22.36
CA ARG A 412 2.86 11.16 21.22
C ARG A 412 2.05 12.20 20.45
N ASN A 413 0.75 11.98 20.25
CA ASN A 413 -0.14 12.96 19.62
C ASN A 413 -0.32 14.20 20.50
N LEU A 414 -0.40 14.04 21.81
CA LEU A 414 -0.56 15.14 22.76
C LEU A 414 0.65 16.10 22.72
N GLU A 415 1.86 15.59 22.50
CA GLU A 415 3.06 16.42 22.29
C GLU A 415 2.97 17.33 21.05
N LEU A 416 2.15 16.97 20.06
CA LEU A 416 1.95 17.77 18.85
C LEU A 416 1.02 18.97 19.09
N VAL A 417 0.21 18.96 20.17
CA VAL A 417 -0.75 20.03 20.46
C VAL A 417 -0.02 21.36 20.65
N GLY A 418 -0.48 22.37 19.91
CA GLY A 418 0.12 23.71 19.86
C GLY A 418 1.22 23.89 18.81
N SER A 419 1.70 22.81 18.19
CA SER A 419 2.65 22.90 17.07
C SER A 419 1.96 23.29 15.76
N THR A 420 2.73 23.86 14.84
CA THR A 420 2.29 24.16 13.47
C THR A 420 2.90 23.15 12.52
N THR A 421 2.10 22.63 11.60
CA THR A 421 2.53 21.69 10.58
C THR A 421 1.76 21.88 9.29
N THR A 422 2.35 21.44 8.17
CA THR A 422 1.67 21.38 6.88
C THR A 422 0.72 20.18 6.86
N VAL A 423 -0.51 20.42 6.42
CA VAL A 423 -1.55 19.40 6.22
C VAL A 423 -1.92 19.34 4.74
N LEU A 424 -1.91 18.14 4.18
CA LEU A 424 -2.44 17.84 2.85
C LEU A 424 -3.92 17.50 2.98
N VAL A 425 -4.79 18.27 2.36
CA VAL A 425 -6.25 18.06 2.41
C VAL A 425 -6.62 16.90 1.49
N ASP A 426 -7.27 15.87 2.03
CA ASP A 426 -7.71 14.71 1.28
C ASP A 426 -9.17 14.83 0.85
N GLU A 427 -10.03 15.28 1.77
CA GLU A 427 -11.47 15.40 1.55
C GLU A 427 -12.01 16.72 2.09
N ARG A 428 -12.99 17.29 1.38
CA ARG A 428 -13.77 18.42 1.88
C ARG A 428 -15.05 17.89 2.54
N VAL A 429 -15.33 18.36 3.74
CA VAL A 429 -16.62 18.11 4.40
C VAL A 429 -17.60 19.22 3.99
N GLU A 430 -18.65 18.85 3.26
CA GLU A 430 -19.64 19.81 2.74
C GLU A 430 -20.79 20.11 3.73
N ASP A 431 -21.00 19.25 4.72
CA ASP A 431 -22.00 19.47 5.75
C ASP A 431 -21.50 20.53 6.73
N GLY A 432 -22.32 21.55 7.01
CA GLY A 432 -22.02 22.70 7.87
C GLY A 432 -21.83 22.38 9.36
N GLY A 433 -21.18 21.26 9.67
CA GLY A 433 -20.68 20.87 10.97
C GLY A 433 -19.40 21.62 11.35
N GLU A 434 -18.69 21.09 12.33
CA GLU A 434 -17.56 21.75 12.97
C GLU A 434 -16.29 21.79 12.10
N PHE A 435 -16.13 20.84 11.18
CA PHE A 435 -14.93 20.67 10.36
C PHE A 435 -15.20 21.05 8.91
N ALA A 436 -14.23 21.71 8.28
CA ALA A 436 -14.26 22.13 6.89
C ALA A 436 -13.67 21.07 5.93
N GLY A 437 -12.91 20.11 6.47
CA GLY A 437 -12.25 19.06 5.69
C GLY A 437 -11.50 18.07 6.57
N VAL A 438 -11.00 17.04 5.92
CA VAL A 438 -10.12 16.01 6.49
C VAL A 438 -8.83 15.99 5.66
N GLY A 439 -7.70 15.88 6.33
CA GLY A 439 -6.40 15.77 5.68
C GLY A 439 -5.38 15.06 6.55
N ARG A 440 -4.12 15.08 6.12
CA ARG A 440 -3.02 14.41 6.81
C ARG A 440 -1.84 15.33 7.01
N THR A 441 -1.26 15.28 8.20
CA THR A 441 0.00 15.95 8.49
C THR A 441 1.16 15.25 7.77
N VAL A 442 2.34 15.88 7.76
CA VAL A 442 3.60 15.20 7.35
C VAL A 442 3.84 13.89 8.11
N GLY A 443 3.30 13.81 9.34
CA GLY A 443 3.39 12.64 10.18
C GLY A 443 2.41 11.53 9.81
N GLN A 444 1.35 11.73 9.02
CA GLN A 444 0.29 10.73 8.79
C GLN A 444 0.30 10.19 7.34
N ALA A 445 0.34 8.87 7.20
CA ALA A 445 0.16 8.19 5.91
C ALA A 445 -1.33 7.97 5.58
N VAL A 446 -1.68 7.97 4.29
CA VAL A 446 -3.06 7.68 3.84
C VAL A 446 -3.43 6.22 4.11
N ASP A 447 -4.70 5.97 4.43
CA ASP A 447 -5.36 4.68 4.72
C ASP A 447 -4.83 3.88 5.92
N VAL A 448 -3.57 4.06 6.33
CA VAL A 448 -2.91 3.21 7.33
C VAL A 448 -2.72 3.87 8.70
N ASP A 449 -2.84 5.19 8.76
CA ASP A 449 -2.71 5.98 9.98
C ASP A 449 -4.00 6.79 10.24
N GLY A 450 -4.07 7.46 11.39
CA GLY A 450 -5.16 8.39 11.69
C GLY A 450 -5.17 9.63 10.80
N VAL A 451 -6.26 10.38 10.88
CA VAL A 451 -6.50 11.58 10.07
C VAL A 451 -6.40 12.87 10.90
N THR A 452 -6.38 14.01 10.23
CA THR A 452 -6.47 15.33 10.85
C THR A 452 -7.74 16.03 10.39
N HIS A 453 -8.64 16.30 11.33
CA HIS A 453 -9.83 17.09 11.10
C HIS A 453 -9.49 18.59 11.10
N LEU A 454 -9.89 19.29 10.04
CA LEU A 454 -9.51 20.69 9.83
C LEU A 454 -10.67 21.63 10.12
N ARG A 455 -10.43 22.58 11.04
CA ARG A 455 -11.28 23.76 11.23
C ARG A 455 -10.71 24.90 10.38
N SER A 456 -11.48 25.42 9.44
CA SER A 456 -11.09 26.51 8.54
C SER A 456 -12.26 27.47 8.34
N ARG A 457 -12.01 28.78 8.19
CA ARG A 457 -13.05 29.74 7.76
C ARG A 457 -13.10 29.88 6.24
N SER A 458 -12.01 29.52 5.58
CA SER A 458 -11.88 29.51 4.13
C SER A 458 -12.21 28.12 3.57
N PRO A 459 -12.87 28.02 2.40
CA PRO A 459 -13.14 26.73 1.77
C PRO A 459 -11.83 26.01 1.42
N LEU A 460 -11.79 24.71 1.68
CA LEU A 460 -10.67 23.82 1.36
C LEU A 460 -11.01 22.98 0.13
N ALA A 461 -10.01 22.68 -0.70
CA ALA A 461 -10.12 21.71 -1.79
C ALA A 461 -9.17 20.52 -1.56
N ALA A 462 -9.56 19.35 -2.07
CA ALA A 462 -8.69 18.18 -2.08
C ALA A 462 -7.39 18.48 -2.85
N GLY A 463 -6.25 18.09 -2.28
CA GLY A 463 -4.92 18.38 -2.79
C GLY A 463 -4.33 19.73 -2.36
N ASP A 464 -5.06 20.55 -1.60
CA ASP A 464 -4.50 21.76 -0.98
C ASP A 464 -3.48 21.38 0.09
N MET A 465 -2.38 22.14 0.16
CA MET A 465 -1.40 22.05 1.25
C MET A 465 -1.51 23.31 2.10
N VAL A 466 -1.97 23.16 3.34
CA VAL A 466 -2.26 24.28 4.25
C VAL A 466 -1.41 24.17 5.51
N GLU A 467 -0.99 25.31 6.04
CA GLU A 467 -0.39 25.36 7.38
C GLU A 467 -1.51 25.35 8.42
N ALA A 468 -1.43 24.42 9.37
CA ALA A 468 -2.41 24.30 10.44
C ALA A 468 -1.72 24.14 11.79
N ARG A 469 -2.35 24.70 12.82
CA ARG A 469 -1.91 24.52 14.21
C ARG A 469 -2.74 23.41 14.84
N ILE A 470 -2.07 22.39 15.38
CA ILE A 470 -2.73 21.29 16.08
C ILE A 470 -3.37 21.84 17.36
N ALA A 471 -4.69 21.70 17.49
CA ALA A 471 -5.47 22.22 18.60
C ALA A 471 -5.79 21.12 19.63
N GLU A 472 -6.11 19.91 19.15
CA GLU A 472 -6.51 18.79 19.99
C GLU A 472 -5.94 17.49 19.43
N ALA A 473 -5.76 16.51 20.31
CA ALA A 473 -5.25 15.19 19.99
C ALA A 473 -6.22 14.12 20.54
N MET A 474 -6.46 13.10 19.73
CA MET A 474 -7.15 11.86 20.10
C MET A 474 -6.15 10.70 20.03
N ASP A 475 -6.62 9.48 20.31
CA ASP A 475 -5.79 8.27 20.35
C ASP A 475 -4.98 8.07 19.05
N TYR A 476 -5.60 8.33 17.89
CA TYR A 476 -4.97 8.22 16.57
C TYR A 476 -5.13 9.48 15.71
N ASP A 477 -6.22 10.21 15.90
CA ASP A 477 -6.59 11.38 15.09
C ASP A 477 -6.18 12.70 15.75
N LEU A 478 -6.11 13.74 14.93
CA LEU A 478 -5.81 15.11 15.35
C LEU A 478 -6.93 16.06 14.93
N VAL A 479 -7.03 17.18 15.64
CA VAL A 479 -7.83 18.33 15.21
C VAL A 479 -6.92 19.53 15.06
N ALA A 480 -6.99 20.21 13.92
CA ALA A 480 -6.14 21.35 13.64
C ALA A 480 -6.94 22.55 13.14
N GLU A 481 -6.46 23.75 13.49
CA GLU A 481 -6.98 25.03 13.01
C GLU A 481 -6.09 25.51 11.86
N VAL A 482 -6.68 25.67 10.68
CA VAL A 482 -5.98 26.21 9.51
C VAL A 482 -5.57 27.65 9.80
N MET A 483 -4.30 27.97 9.50
CA MET A 483 -3.75 29.30 9.67
C MET A 483 -4.10 30.15 8.45
N GLU A 484 -4.80 31.27 8.68
CA GLU A 484 -5.26 32.20 7.64
C GLU A 484 -4.36 33.43 7.48
#